data_AF-A0A7K2NT63-F1
#
_entry.id   AF-A0A7K2NT63-F1
#
_cell.length_a   1.000
_cell.length_b   1.000
_cell.length_c   1.000
_cell.angle_alpha   90.00
_cell.angle_beta   90.00
_cell.angle_gamma   90.00
#
_symmetry.space_group_name_H-M   'P 1'
#
loop_
_entity.id
_entity.type
_entity.pdbx_description
1 polymer ?
#
loop_
_entity_poly.entity_id
_entity_poly.type
_entity_poly.pdbx_seq_one_letter_code
_entity_poly.pdbx_strand_id
1 'polypeptide(L)' 'MSNEELTERWQGTLMNNYGTPRLPLARGEGARLWDADGKEYLD' A
#
# COMPACT_ATOMS: atom_id res chain seq x y z
N MET A 1 3.74 6.63 7.82
CA MET A 1 4.56 5.76 6.96
C MET A 1 4.25 6.14 5.53
N SER A 2 5.26 6.33 4.68
CA SER A 2 5.11 6.59 3.24
C SER A 2 4.88 5.31 2.45
N ASN A 3 4.59 5.45 1.15
CA ASN A 3 4.51 4.29 0.25
C ASN A 3 5.82 3.49 0.18
N GLU A 4 6.98 4.18 0.24
CA GLU A 4 8.30 3.55 0.21
C GLU A 4 8.56 2.73 1.48
N GLU A 5 8.31 3.31 2.66
CA GLU A 5 8.52 2.62 3.94
C GLU A 5 7.67 1.35 4.06
N LEU A 6 6.43 1.38 3.55
CA LEU A 6 5.55 0.21 3.55
C LEU A 6 6.02 -0.88 2.56
N THR A 7 6.60 -0.47 1.44
CA THR A 7 7.18 -1.37 0.44
C THR A 7 8.40 -2.10 1.00
N GLU A 8 9.31 -1.38 1.65
CA GLU A 8 10.48 -1.95 2.32
C GLU A 8 10.06 -2.93 3.43
N ARG A 9 9.09 -2.53 4.26
CA ARG A 9 8.56 -3.40 5.31
C ARG A 9 7.96 -4.69 4.74
N TRP A 10 7.20 -4.61 3.65
CA TRP A 10 6.64 -5.80 2.99
C TRP A 10 7.75 -6.78 2.59
N GLN A 11 8.76 -6.28 1.88
CA GLN A 11 9.89 -7.09 1.39
C GLN A 11 10.71 -7.70 2.54
N GLY A 12 10.84 -7.00 3.67
CA GLY A 12 11.58 -7.47 4.84
C GLY A 12 10.81 -8.41 5.77
N THR A 13 9.48 -8.54 5.63
CA THR A 13 8.65 -9.27 6.61
C THR A 13 7.80 -10.40 6.05
N LEU A 14 7.59 -10.47 4.73
CA LEU A 14 6.72 -11.45 4.10
C LEU A 14 7.48 -12.32 3.09
N MET A 15 7.09 -13.60 3.00
CA MET A 15 7.54 -14.47 1.91
C MET A 15 6.98 -13.97 0.57
N ASN A 16 7.77 -14.07 -0.49
CA ASN A 16 7.41 -13.55 -1.81
C ASN A 16 6.49 -14.49 -2.62
N ASN A 17 5.29 -14.78 -2.11
CA ASN A 17 4.27 -15.58 -2.79
C ASN A 17 3.29 -14.75 -3.63
N TYR A 18 3.16 -13.45 -3.36
CA TYR A 18 2.28 -12.51 -4.07
C TYR A 18 3.01 -11.39 -4.82
N GLY A 19 4.35 -11.35 -4.77
CA GLY A 19 5.11 -10.18 -5.23
C GLY A 19 5.15 -9.06 -4.20
N THR A 20 5.81 -7.96 -4.55
CA THR A 20 5.72 -6.69 -3.82
C THR A 20 4.53 -5.88 -4.34
N PRO A 21 3.60 -5.45 -3.49
CA PRO A 21 2.50 -4.57 -3.87
C PRO A 21 3.02 -3.30 -4.53
N ARG A 22 2.44 -2.93 -5.68
CA ARG A 22 2.82 -1.70 -6.40
C ARG A 22 2.25 -0.43 -5.77
N LEU A 23 1.21 -0.57 -4.94
CA LEU A 23 0.52 0.53 -4.31
C LEU A 23 0.08 0.11 -2.90
N PRO A 24 0.69 0.66 -1.85
CA PRO A 24 0.22 0.48 -0.48
C PRO A 24 -1.05 1.31 -0.24
N LEU A 25 -2.15 0.66 0.15
CA LEU A 25 -3.39 1.33 0.54
C LEU A 25 -3.44 1.50 2.05
N ALA A 26 -3.72 2.72 2.52
CA ALA A 26 -3.65 3.10 3.94
C ALA A 26 -5.02 3.49 4.54
N ARG A 27 -5.99 3.89 3.71
CA ARG A 27 -7.37 4.22 4.15
C ARG A 27 -8.39 3.85 3.08
N GLY A 28 -9.62 3.53 3.49
CA GLY A 28 -10.77 3.36 2.60
C GLY A 28 -12.05 4.00 3.17
N GLU A 29 -12.91 4.47 2.26
CA GLU A 29 -14.22 5.09 2.58
C GLU A 29 -15.16 4.92 1.37
N GLY A 30 -16.15 4.04 1.49
CA GLY A 30 -16.97 3.64 0.34
C GLY A 30 -16.11 3.02 -0.76
N ALA A 31 -16.24 3.50 -2.00
CA ALA A 31 -15.41 3.08 -3.15
C ALA A 31 -14.13 3.92 -3.31
N ARG A 32 -13.78 4.76 -2.33
CA ARG A 32 -12.57 5.58 -2.37
C ARG A 32 -11.50 4.98 -1.49
N LEU A 33 -10.28 4.94 -2.01
CA LEU A 33 -9.08 4.44 -1.35
C LEU A 33 -8.01 5.52 -1.33
N TRP A 34 -7.18 5.53 -0.29
CA TRP A 34 -6.02 6.41 -0.22
C TRP A 34 -4.77 5.59 0.00
N ASP A 35 -3.71 5.94 -0.72
CA ASP A 35 -2.38 5.43 -0.43
C ASP A 35 -1.76 6.10 0.80
N ALA A 36 -0.57 5.65 1.18
CA ALA A 36 0.11 6.13 2.37
C ALA A 36 0.66 7.57 2.24
N ASP A 37 0.79 8.05 0.99
CA ASP A 37 1.16 9.44 0.69
C ASP A 37 -0.09 10.35 0.56
N GLY A 38 -1.28 9.79 0.73
CA GLY A 38 -2.56 10.51 0.77
C GLY A 38 -3.23 10.71 -0.58
N LYS A 39 -2.74 10.08 -1.66
CA LYS A 39 -3.40 10.15 -2.97
C LYS A 39 -4.64 9.28 -3.00
N GLU A 40 -5.73 9.83 -3.55
CA GLU A 40 -7.03 9.16 -3.67
C GLU A 40 -7.13 8.34 -4.97
N TYR A 41 -7.78 7.19 -4.87
CA TYR A 41 -8.09 6.27 -5.96
C TYR A 41 -9.54 5.79 -5.83
N LEU A 42 -10.15 5.47 -6.96
CA LEU A 42 -11.40 4.72 -7.02
C LEU A 42 -11.07 3.22 -7.05
N ASP A 43 -11.72 2.45 -6.18
CA ASP A 43 -11.61 0.97 -6.11
C ASP A 43 -12.33 0.30 -7.30
#